data_AF-A0A3N5PX00-F1
#
_entry.id   AF-A0A3N5PX00-F1
#
_cell.length_a   1.000
_cell.length_b   1.000
_cell.length_c   1.000
_cell.angle_alpha   90.00
_cell.angle_beta   90.00
_cell.angle_gamma   90.00
#
_symmetry.space_group_name_H-M   'P 1'
#
loop_
_entity.id
_entity.type
_entity.pdbx_description
1 polymer ?
#
loop_
_entity_poly.entity_id
_entity_poly.type
_entity_poly.pdbx_seq_one_letter_code
_entity_poly.pdbx_strand_id
1 'polypeptide(L)'
;MSQSIQIADVPADTACWRVAGVLYMAFMLAGLAAGYWPDAVYPTSDGGPRPNLPALGTLAMAQAAFIFLAYPLILLNRSLRNGGLAVYWRTVTLEVFVMTLVAVPFYLPAAWVSDATLTDAIRTAFTVFLLWPTAMVAGRLMRLAAARPAVLMFLLAVMLAAPAAIYLLQEFLPSYSSDWLWDVCPAGLVWQNAAPRTPGWLPTPTWAAAVWPIVAVAVALLDISLSRRYRTPNAAS
;
A
#
# COMPACT_ATOMS: atom_id res chain seq x y z
N MET A 1 28.90 39.79 17.45
CA MET A 1 28.03 39.64 16.25
C MET A 1 27.86 38.16 15.98
N SER A 2 26.78 37.56 16.46
CA SER A 2 26.46 36.14 16.26
C SER A 2 25.43 36.05 15.15
N GLN A 3 25.83 35.61 13.95
CA GLN A 3 24.90 35.32 12.87
C GLN A 3 24.10 34.06 13.24
N SER A 4 22.86 34.26 13.69
CA SER A 4 21.87 33.18 13.75
C SER A 4 21.66 32.66 12.34
N ILE A 5 22.06 31.42 12.09
CA ILE A 5 21.71 30.68 10.88
C ILE A 5 20.18 30.58 10.86
N GLN A 6 19.53 31.42 10.07
CA GLN A 6 18.14 31.22 9.70
C GLN A 6 18.09 29.95 8.86
N ILE A 7 17.74 28.83 9.50
CA ILE A 7 17.32 27.62 8.80
C ILE A 7 16.10 28.05 8.00
N ALA A 8 16.25 28.19 6.68
CA ALA A 8 15.16 28.54 5.79
C ALA A 8 13.97 27.64 6.10
N ASP A 9 12.83 28.23 6.45
CA ASP A 9 11.58 27.52 6.65
C ASP A 9 11.24 26.76 5.37
N VAL A 10 11.57 25.47 5.36
CA VAL A 10 11.24 24.56 4.27
C VAL A 10 9.71 24.56 4.17
N PRO A 11 9.12 24.98 3.04
CA PRO A 11 7.68 25.15 2.93
C PRO A 11 7.00 23.84 3.31
N ALA A 12 6.04 23.90 4.23
CA ALA A 12 5.40 22.74 4.88
C ALA A 12 4.84 21.71 3.87
N ASP A 13 4.57 22.15 2.64
CA ASP A 13 4.15 21.31 1.51
C ASP A 13 5.19 20.29 1.05
N THR A 14 6.49 20.58 1.18
CA THR A 14 7.58 19.65 0.83
C THR A 14 7.83 18.61 1.92
N ALA A 15 7.55 18.94 3.19
CA ALA A 15 7.71 18.02 4.31
C ALA A 15 6.71 16.84 4.25
N CYS A 16 5.47 17.09 3.81
CA CYS A 16 4.47 16.02 3.63
C CYS A 16 4.84 15.05 2.51
N TRP A 17 5.43 15.54 1.40
CA TRP A 17 5.96 14.67 0.35
C TRP A 17 7.09 13.78 0.88
N ARG A 18 7.96 14.31 1.75
CA ARG A 18 9.01 13.51 2.41
C ARG A 18 8.42 12.37 3.23
N VAL A 19 7.35 12.61 4.01
CA VAL A 19 6.72 11.55 4.80
C VAL A 19 6.06 10.52 3.89
N ALA A 20 5.22 10.96 2.94
CA ALA A 20 4.49 10.04 2.07
C ALA A 20 5.42 9.18 1.21
N GLY A 21 6.48 9.78 0.65
CA GLY A 21 7.50 9.08 -0.13
C GLY A 21 8.30 8.08 0.72
N VAL A 22 8.69 8.46 1.96
CA VAL A 22 9.38 7.54 2.88
C VAL A 22 8.49 6.35 3.25
N LEU A 23 7.21 6.60 3.51
CA LEU A 23 6.26 5.54 3.82
C LEU A 23 6.03 4.63 2.61
N TYR A 24 5.85 5.19 1.43
CA TYR A 24 5.73 4.41 0.21
C TYR A 24 6.96 3.53 -0.03
N MET A 25 8.15 4.08 0.18
CA MET A 25 9.41 3.33 0.11
C MET A 25 9.46 2.20 1.13
N ALA A 26 9.07 2.47 2.38
CA ALA A 26 9.05 1.45 3.44
C ALA A 26 8.10 0.29 3.10
N PHE A 27 6.92 0.59 2.54
CA PHE A 27 5.98 -0.44 2.08
C PHE A 27 6.59 -1.26 0.93
N MET A 28 7.20 -0.62 -0.08
CA MET A 28 7.83 -1.35 -1.18
C MET A 28 8.97 -2.25 -0.71
N LEU A 29 9.83 -1.75 0.19
CA LEU A 29 10.93 -2.53 0.76
C LEU A 29 10.41 -3.70 1.61
N ALA A 30 9.36 -3.49 2.41
CA ALA A 30 8.74 -4.55 3.19
C ALA A 30 8.10 -5.62 2.29
N GLY A 31 7.38 -5.19 1.23
CA GLY A 31 6.80 -6.09 0.23
C GLY A 31 7.85 -6.92 -0.49
N LEU A 32 8.97 -6.30 -0.89
CA LEU A 32 10.10 -7.02 -1.48
C LEU A 32 10.72 -7.99 -0.48
N ALA A 33 11.06 -7.55 0.73
CA ALA A 33 11.66 -8.41 1.73
C ALA A 33 10.79 -9.64 2.02
N ALA A 34 9.48 -9.46 2.13
CA ALA A 34 8.53 -10.56 2.32
C ALA A 34 8.51 -11.55 1.15
N GLY A 35 8.75 -11.08 -0.08
CA GLY A 35 8.82 -11.94 -1.25
C GLY A 35 10.18 -12.58 -1.51
N TYR A 36 11.27 -11.94 -1.06
CA TYR A 36 12.64 -12.48 -1.13
C TYR A 36 12.91 -13.54 -0.07
N TRP A 37 12.31 -13.40 1.12
CA TRP A 37 12.44 -14.35 2.23
C TRP A 37 11.08 -14.89 2.66
N PRO A 38 10.37 -15.63 1.80
CA PRO A 38 9.11 -16.24 2.19
C PRO A 38 9.31 -17.20 3.36
N ASP A 39 10.45 -17.90 3.45
CA ASP A 39 10.74 -18.85 4.52
C ASP A 39 10.90 -18.20 5.91
N ALA A 40 11.35 -16.94 5.95
CA ALA A 40 11.43 -16.18 7.21
C ALA A 40 10.04 -15.73 7.70
N VAL A 41 9.08 -15.66 6.79
CA VAL A 41 7.68 -15.32 7.09
C VAL A 41 6.85 -16.60 7.28
N TYR A 42 7.19 -17.67 6.56
CA TYR A 42 6.49 -18.95 6.51
C TYR A 42 7.49 -20.10 6.43
N PRO A 43 7.73 -20.85 7.52
CA PRO A 43 8.55 -22.05 7.43
C PRO A 43 7.90 -23.04 6.44
N THR A 44 8.57 -23.30 5.31
CA THR A 44 8.17 -24.35 4.37
C THR A 44 8.52 -25.72 4.96
N SER A 45 7.62 -26.70 4.82
CA SER A 45 7.91 -28.08 5.25
C SER A 45 9.01 -28.66 4.37
N ASP A 46 10.16 -29.00 4.97
CA ASP A 46 11.34 -29.54 4.31
C ASP A 46 10.99 -30.76 3.43
N GLY A 47 11.12 -30.64 2.10
CA GLY A 47 11.02 -31.79 1.20
C GLY A 47 10.60 -31.53 -0.24
N GLY A 48 10.13 -30.33 -0.58
CA GLY A 48 9.72 -29.98 -1.95
C GLY A 48 10.80 -29.21 -2.76
N PRO A 49 10.74 -29.23 -4.10
CA PRO A 49 11.53 -28.32 -4.92
C PRO A 49 11.22 -26.86 -4.56
N ARG A 50 12.27 -26.02 -4.41
CA ARG A 50 12.12 -24.61 -4.02
C ARG A 50 11.28 -23.86 -5.08
N PRO A 51 10.10 -23.33 -4.71
CA PRO A 51 9.25 -22.62 -5.67
C PRO A 51 9.84 -21.25 -6.06
N ASN A 52 9.37 -20.71 -7.18
CA ASN A 52 9.65 -19.32 -7.57
C ASN A 52 9.17 -18.36 -6.47
N LEU A 53 10.00 -17.37 -6.15
CA LEU A 53 9.78 -16.44 -5.05
C LEU A 53 8.69 -15.40 -5.41
N PRO A 54 7.67 -15.14 -4.57
CA PRO A 54 6.52 -14.29 -4.93
C PRO A 54 6.81 -12.78 -4.83
N ALA A 55 8.05 -12.34 -5.07
CA ALA A 55 8.51 -10.95 -4.94
C ALA A 55 7.70 -9.90 -5.72
N LEU A 56 7.28 -10.21 -6.95
CA LEU A 56 6.46 -9.29 -7.75
C LEU A 56 5.05 -9.11 -7.15
N GLY A 57 4.44 -10.21 -6.71
CA GLY A 57 3.11 -10.19 -6.07
C GLY A 57 3.13 -9.47 -4.73
N THR A 58 4.11 -9.74 -3.88
CA THR A 58 4.21 -9.09 -2.56
C THR A 58 4.56 -7.61 -2.66
N LEU A 59 5.40 -7.20 -3.63
CA LEU A 59 5.66 -5.79 -3.93
C LEU A 59 4.37 -5.07 -4.34
N ALA A 60 3.62 -5.65 -5.28
CA ALA A 60 2.41 -5.04 -5.81
C ALA A 60 1.32 -4.92 -4.73
N MET A 61 1.19 -5.93 -3.86
CA MET A 61 0.28 -5.90 -2.71
C MET A 61 0.69 -4.86 -1.67
N ALA A 62 1.99 -4.69 -1.40
CA ALA A 62 2.44 -3.64 -0.51
C ALA A 62 2.13 -2.24 -1.07
N GLN A 63 2.27 -2.03 -2.39
CA GLN A 63 1.85 -0.79 -3.01
C GLN A 63 0.33 -0.58 -2.91
N ALA A 64 -0.48 -1.61 -3.18
CA ALA A 64 -1.93 -1.54 -3.01
C ALA A 64 -2.33 -1.21 -1.56
N ALA A 65 -1.69 -1.83 -0.58
CA ALA A 65 -1.92 -1.56 0.84
C ALA A 65 -1.58 -0.11 1.20
N PHE A 66 -0.47 0.43 0.70
CA PHE A 66 -0.15 1.85 0.88
C PHE A 66 -1.23 2.75 0.27
N ILE A 67 -1.60 2.48 -0.98
CA ILE A 67 -2.57 3.28 -1.76
C ILE A 67 -3.94 3.29 -1.08
N PHE A 68 -4.42 2.15 -0.57
CA PHE A 68 -5.75 2.06 0.03
C PHE A 68 -5.78 2.45 1.52
N LEU A 69 -4.74 2.14 2.29
CA LEU A 69 -4.78 2.29 3.75
C LEU A 69 -4.04 3.53 4.24
N ALA A 70 -2.84 3.79 3.73
CA ALA A 70 -1.98 4.87 4.24
C ALA A 70 -2.20 6.20 3.50
N TYR A 71 -2.24 6.16 2.17
CA TYR A 71 -2.28 7.37 1.34
C TYR A 71 -3.52 8.26 1.59
N PRO A 72 -4.77 7.72 1.71
CA PRO A 72 -5.95 8.54 1.94
C PRO A 72 -5.89 9.28 3.29
N LEU A 73 -5.23 8.69 4.29
CA LEU A 73 -5.01 9.31 5.61
C LEU A 73 -3.98 10.44 5.55
N ILE A 74 -2.92 10.27 4.75
CA ILE A 74 -1.94 11.32 4.47
C ILE A 74 -2.63 12.50 3.77
N LEU A 75 -3.46 12.20 2.76
CA LEU A 75 -4.27 13.20 2.06
C LEU A 75 -5.27 13.90 2.99
N LEU A 76 -5.91 13.18 3.91
CA LEU A 76 -6.78 13.75 4.94
C LEU A 76 -6.01 14.73 5.82
N ASN A 77 -4.83 14.33 6.31
CA ASN A 77 -3.99 15.18 7.14
C ASN A 77 -3.57 16.48 6.43
N ARG A 78 -3.31 16.40 5.13
CA ARG A 78 -2.94 17.54 4.27
C ARG A 78 -4.12 18.41 3.87
N SER A 79 -5.28 17.79 3.64
CA SER A 79 -6.49 18.47 3.18
C SER A 79 -7.04 19.51 4.15
N LEU A 80 -6.75 19.35 5.44
CA LEU A 80 -7.08 20.32 6.48
C LEU A 80 -6.22 21.60 6.39
N ARG A 81 -5.16 21.60 5.58
CA ARG A 81 -4.17 22.69 5.46
C ARG A 81 -4.16 23.36 4.09
N ASN A 82 -4.58 22.67 3.01
CA ASN A 82 -4.36 23.15 1.64
C ASN A 82 -5.66 23.58 0.92
N GLY A 83 -5.55 24.69 0.17
CA GLY A 83 -6.63 25.45 -0.48
C GLY A 83 -7.42 24.75 -1.61
N GLY A 84 -7.85 25.54 -2.60
CA GLY A 84 -8.90 25.17 -3.58
C GLY A 84 -8.69 23.89 -4.39
N LEU A 85 -9.76 23.42 -5.03
CA LEU A 85 -9.84 22.12 -5.74
C LEU A 85 -8.73 21.90 -6.77
N ALA A 86 -8.38 22.92 -7.55
CA ALA A 86 -7.36 22.82 -8.60
C ALA A 86 -5.95 22.58 -8.02
N VAL A 87 -5.63 23.22 -6.89
CA VAL A 87 -4.33 23.05 -6.22
C VAL A 87 -4.22 21.63 -5.66
N TYR A 88 -5.30 21.10 -5.08
CA TYR A 88 -5.34 19.71 -4.61
C TYR A 88 -4.99 18.71 -5.72
N TRP A 89 -5.70 18.77 -6.85
CA TRP A 89 -5.49 17.81 -7.94
C TRP A 89 -4.08 17.94 -8.52
N ARG A 90 -3.58 19.15 -8.75
CA ARG A 90 -2.22 19.35 -9.27
C ARG A 90 -1.18 18.72 -8.36
N THR A 91 -1.28 18.97 -7.05
CA THR A 91 -0.29 18.47 -6.08
C THR A 91 -0.34 16.95 -5.94
N VAL A 92 -1.53 16.38 -5.84
CA VAL A 92 -1.73 14.94 -5.67
C VAL A 92 -1.30 14.19 -6.93
N THR A 93 -1.63 14.69 -8.12
CA THR A 93 -1.20 14.06 -9.38
C THR A 93 0.32 14.06 -9.51
N LEU A 94 1.00 15.16 -9.16
CA LEU A 94 2.46 15.22 -9.19
C LEU A 94 3.07 14.24 -8.20
N GLU A 95 2.52 14.15 -6.99
CA GLU A 95 2.99 13.22 -5.96
C GLU A 95 2.87 11.76 -6.40
N VAL A 96 1.71 11.39 -6.95
CA VAL A 96 1.47 10.05 -7.52
C VAL A 96 2.40 9.75 -8.69
N PHE A 97 2.64 10.72 -9.57
CA PHE A 97 3.58 10.56 -10.67
C PHE A 97 4.99 10.25 -10.16
N VAL A 98 5.49 11.01 -9.18
CA VAL A 98 6.83 10.76 -8.63
C VAL A 98 6.89 9.43 -7.88
N MET A 99 5.88 9.07 -7.08
CA MET A 99 5.82 7.76 -6.43
C MET A 99 5.85 6.61 -7.44
N THR A 100 5.10 6.74 -8.53
CA THR A 100 5.09 5.75 -9.61
C THR A 100 6.48 5.62 -10.26
N LEU A 101 7.17 6.73 -10.54
CA LEU A 101 8.54 6.71 -11.04
C LEU A 101 9.53 6.05 -10.07
N VAL A 102 9.38 6.33 -8.78
CA VAL A 102 10.22 5.75 -7.72
C VAL A 102 10.00 4.23 -7.60
N ALA A 103 8.83 3.72 -7.98
CA ALA A 103 8.53 2.29 -7.96
C ALA A 103 9.22 1.51 -9.10
N VAL A 104 9.50 2.14 -10.24
CA VAL A 104 10.11 1.51 -11.43
C VAL A 104 11.35 0.66 -11.12
N PRO A 105 12.38 1.15 -10.40
CA PRO A 105 13.58 0.36 -10.11
C PRO A 105 13.32 -0.88 -9.23
N PHE A 106 12.17 -0.97 -8.55
CA PHE A 106 11.81 -2.13 -7.72
C PHE A 106 11.12 -3.25 -8.52
N TYR A 107 10.46 -2.93 -9.64
CA TYR A 107 9.79 -3.92 -10.47
C TYR A 107 10.77 -4.84 -11.21
N LEU A 108 11.93 -4.33 -11.62
CA LEU A 108 12.98 -5.12 -12.28
C LEU A 108 13.53 -6.25 -11.40
N PRO A 109 14.06 -5.99 -10.18
CA PRO A 109 14.54 -7.05 -9.30
C PRO A 109 13.41 -7.96 -8.81
N ALA A 110 12.19 -7.43 -8.63
CA ALA A 110 11.04 -8.26 -8.28
C ALA A 110 10.68 -9.26 -9.39
N ALA A 111 10.62 -8.79 -10.64
CA ALA A 111 10.30 -9.64 -11.78
C ALA A 111 11.38 -10.69 -12.03
N TRP A 112 12.66 -10.31 -11.91
CA TRP A 112 13.78 -11.24 -12.04
C TRP A 112 13.72 -12.37 -11.01
N VAL A 113 13.43 -12.05 -9.75
CA VAL A 113 13.35 -13.04 -8.66
C VAL A 113 12.08 -13.89 -8.72
N SER A 114 10.99 -13.34 -9.25
CA SER A 114 9.74 -14.07 -9.47
C SER A 114 9.70 -14.89 -10.75
N ASP A 115 10.79 -14.92 -11.54
CA ASP A 115 10.81 -15.54 -12.88
C ASP A 115 9.64 -15.04 -13.76
N ALA A 116 9.31 -13.76 -13.60
CA ALA A 116 8.21 -13.09 -14.29
C ALA A 116 8.74 -12.36 -15.53
N THR A 117 7.96 -12.32 -16.60
CA THR A 117 8.36 -11.61 -17.80
C THR A 117 8.29 -10.10 -17.61
N LEU A 118 9.01 -9.33 -18.43
CA LEU A 118 8.90 -7.87 -18.46
C LEU A 118 7.44 -7.42 -18.69
N THR A 119 6.68 -8.17 -19.50
CA THR A 119 5.26 -7.93 -19.74
C THR A 119 4.43 -8.08 -18.47
N ASP A 120 4.72 -9.07 -17.62
CA ASP A 120 4.01 -9.28 -16.35
C ASP A 120 4.32 -8.15 -15.37
N ALA A 121 5.57 -7.67 -15.34
CA ALA A 121 5.97 -6.52 -14.55
C ALA A 121 5.27 -5.22 -14.99
N ILE A 122 5.20 -4.95 -16.30
CA ILE A 122 4.49 -3.79 -16.86
C ILE A 122 2.99 -3.87 -16.55
N ARG A 123 2.37 -5.03 -16.75
CA ARG A 123 0.96 -5.26 -16.44
C ARG A 123 0.67 -5.00 -14.96
N THR A 124 1.50 -5.53 -14.07
CA THR A 124 1.38 -5.32 -12.62
C THR A 124 1.50 -3.83 -12.27
N ALA A 125 2.52 -3.15 -12.78
CA ALA A 125 2.71 -1.72 -12.54
C ALA A 125 1.52 -0.88 -13.05
N PHE A 126 0.97 -1.24 -14.21
CA PHE A 126 -0.23 -0.60 -14.75
C PHE A 126 -1.46 -0.85 -13.88
N THR A 127 -1.68 -2.08 -13.42
CA THR A 127 -2.79 -2.41 -12.51
C THR A 127 -2.69 -1.63 -11.20
N VAL A 128 -1.49 -1.53 -10.61
CA VAL A 128 -1.28 -0.72 -9.40
C VAL A 128 -1.50 0.77 -9.69
N PHE A 129 -1.06 1.26 -10.85
CA PHE A 129 -1.27 2.64 -11.25
C PHE A 129 -2.76 3.01 -11.31
N LEU A 130 -3.60 2.09 -11.81
CA LEU A 130 -5.06 2.26 -11.85
C LEU A 130 -5.74 2.34 -10.48
N LEU A 131 -5.05 2.00 -9.38
CA LEU A 131 -5.58 2.14 -8.03
C LEU A 131 -5.50 3.57 -7.49
N TRP A 132 -4.57 4.38 -8.00
CA TRP A 132 -4.35 5.74 -7.51
C TRP A 132 -5.60 6.64 -7.56
N PRO A 133 -6.40 6.69 -8.65
CA PRO A 133 -7.61 7.51 -8.71
C PRO A 133 -8.56 7.24 -7.54
N THR A 134 -8.71 5.98 -7.14
CA THR A 134 -9.56 5.58 -6.01
C THR A 134 -9.08 6.19 -4.70
N ALA A 135 -7.77 6.17 -4.44
CA ALA A 135 -7.19 6.79 -3.26
C ALA A 135 -7.27 8.32 -3.27
N MET A 136 -7.11 8.95 -4.45
CA MET A 136 -7.27 10.40 -4.61
C MET A 136 -8.70 10.85 -4.32
N VAL A 137 -9.69 10.11 -4.83
CA VAL A 137 -11.12 10.37 -4.58
C VAL A 137 -11.45 10.11 -3.11
N ALA A 138 -10.96 9.01 -2.54
CA ALA A 138 -11.17 8.69 -1.13
C ALA A 138 -10.58 9.76 -0.20
N GLY A 139 -9.35 10.21 -0.45
CA GLY A 139 -8.72 11.32 0.29
C GLY A 139 -9.53 12.63 0.19
N ARG A 140 -10.20 12.87 -0.94
CA ARG A 140 -11.09 14.02 -1.12
C ARG A 140 -12.41 13.87 -0.36
N LEU A 141 -13.00 12.68 -0.36
CA LEU A 141 -14.24 12.37 0.36
C LEU A 141 -14.02 12.40 1.87
N MET A 142 -12.87 11.96 2.36
CA MET A 142 -12.51 12.05 3.78
C MET A 142 -12.45 13.49 4.31
N ARG A 143 -12.38 14.51 3.45
CA ARG A 143 -12.54 15.90 3.88
C ARG A 143 -13.92 16.15 4.51
N LEU A 144 -14.95 15.47 3.99
CA LEU A 144 -16.31 15.53 4.52
C LEU A 144 -16.36 14.69 5.80
N ALA A 145 -16.48 15.35 6.96
CA ALA A 145 -16.46 14.66 8.26
C ALA A 145 -17.48 13.51 8.35
N ALA A 146 -18.68 13.71 7.77
CA ALA A 146 -19.74 12.70 7.72
C ALA A 146 -19.38 11.46 6.87
N ALA A 147 -18.53 11.60 5.85
CA ALA A 147 -18.17 10.49 4.96
C ALA A 147 -16.95 9.70 5.46
N ARG A 148 -16.15 10.24 6.38
CA ARG A 148 -14.91 9.61 6.87
C ARG A 148 -15.06 8.16 7.31
N PRO A 149 -15.99 7.80 8.23
CA PRO A 149 -16.10 6.42 8.69
C PRO A 149 -16.50 5.48 7.55
N ALA A 150 -17.44 5.90 6.69
CA ALA A 150 -17.87 5.12 5.55
C ALA A 150 -16.74 4.87 4.54
N VAL A 151 -15.93 5.90 4.24
CA VAL A 151 -14.79 5.76 3.31
C VAL A 151 -13.72 4.85 3.92
N LEU A 152 -13.39 4.99 5.21
CA LEU A 152 -12.42 4.10 5.86
C LEU A 152 -12.88 2.65 5.90
N MET A 153 -14.15 2.42 6.26
CA MET A 153 -14.76 1.09 6.26
C MET A 153 -14.77 0.49 4.86
N PHE A 154 -15.08 1.28 3.83
CA PHE A 154 -15.05 0.83 2.45
C PHE A 154 -13.62 0.43 2.01
N LEU A 155 -12.62 1.27 2.27
CA LEU A 155 -11.22 0.99 1.91
C LEU A 155 -10.70 -0.27 2.64
N LEU A 156 -11.03 -0.42 3.93
CA LEU A 156 -10.69 -1.62 4.70
C LEU A 156 -11.42 -2.85 4.16
N ALA A 157 -12.70 -2.74 3.82
CA ALA A 157 -13.49 -3.85 3.30
C ALA A 157 -12.94 -4.35 1.95
N VAL A 158 -12.65 -3.41 1.05
CA VAL A 158 -12.12 -3.69 -0.29
C VAL A 158 -10.73 -4.30 -0.23
N MET A 159 -9.86 -3.83 0.68
CA MET A 159 -8.47 -4.30 0.77
C MET A 159 -8.30 -5.56 1.64
N LEU A 160 -9.10 -5.72 2.70
CA LEU A 160 -8.88 -6.74 3.74
C LEU A 160 -10.06 -7.70 3.93
N ALA A 161 -11.30 -7.21 3.85
CA ALA A 161 -12.46 -8.06 4.13
C ALA A 161 -12.76 -9.05 3.01
N ALA A 162 -12.61 -8.67 1.74
CA ALA A 162 -12.79 -9.62 0.63
C ALA A 162 -11.79 -10.81 0.69
N PRO A 163 -10.49 -10.59 0.92
CA PRO A 163 -9.52 -11.66 1.14
C PRO A 163 -9.80 -12.52 2.36
N ALA A 164 -10.16 -11.90 3.49
CA ALA A 164 -10.50 -12.63 4.71
C ALA A 164 -11.77 -13.46 4.52
N ALA A 165 -12.77 -12.95 3.79
CA ALA A 165 -13.98 -13.68 3.47
C ALA A 165 -13.69 -14.89 2.58
N ILE A 166 -12.76 -14.79 1.63
CA ILE A 166 -12.32 -15.93 0.80
C ILE A 166 -11.68 -17.00 1.66
N TYR A 167 -10.77 -16.61 2.57
CA TYR A 167 -10.15 -17.58 3.48
C TYR A 167 -11.19 -18.28 4.37
N LEU A 168 -12.12 -17.53 4.96
CA LEU A 168 -13.20 -18.10 5.76
C LEU A 168 -14.13 -19.01 4.94
N LEU A 169 -14.45 -18.63 3.70
CA LEU A 169 -15.26 -19.48 2.81
C LEU A 169 -14.53 -20.77 2.44
N GLN A 170 -13.23 -20.72 2.16
CA GLN A 170 -12.44 -21.91 1.85
C GLN A 170 -12.31 -22.84 3.05
N GLU A 171 -12.12 -22.28 4.25
CA GLU A 171 -11.97 -23.06 5.49
C GLU A 171 -13.29 -23.69 5.94
N PHE A 172 -14.40 -22.94 5.90
CA PHE A 172 -15.68 -23.40 6.45
C PHE A 172 -16.66 -23.94 5.40
N LEU A 173 -16.47 -23.65 4.11
CA LEU A 173 -17.32 -24.04 2.99
C LEU A 173 -16.47 -24.48 1.77
N PRO A 174 -15.65 -25.53 1.88
CA PRO A 174 -14.67 -25.91 0.85
C PRO A 174 -15.28 -26.28 -0.50
N SER A 175 -16.58 -26.60 -0.55
CA SER A 175 -17.32 -26.87 -1.80
C SER A 175 -17.83 -25.62 -2.51
N TYR A 176 -17.70 -24.44 -1.91
CA TYR A 176 -18.16 -23.18 -2.49
C TYR A 176 -17.05 -22.55 -3.34
N SER A 177 -17.30 -22.33 -4.63
CA SER A 177 -16.37 -21.59 -5.49
C SER A 177 -16.40 -20.11 -5.10
N SER A 178 -15.35 -19.67 -4.41
CA SER A 178 -15.10 -18.28 -4.04
C SER A 178 -14.23 -17.55 -5.08
N ASP A 179 -14.00 -18.14 -6.25
CA ASP A 179 -13.06 -17.61 -7.25
C ASP A 179 -13.49 -16.24 -7.77
N TRP A 180 -14.80 -16.01 -7.90
CA TRP A 180 -15.34 -14.72 -8.31
C TRP A 180 -15.05 -13.57 -7.32
N LEU A 181 -14.93 -13.85 -6.02
CA LEU A 181 -14.55 -12.85 -5.01
C LEU A 181 -13.08 -12.45 -5.18
N TRP A 182 -12.25 -13.41 -5.60
CA TRP A 182 -10.83 -13.20 -5.91
C TRP A 182 -10.66 -12.31 -7.14
N ASP A 183 -11.52 -12.48 -8.16
CA ASP A 183 -11.49 -11.73 -9.40
C ASP A 183 -12.00 -10.28 -9.27
N VAL A 184 -12.89 -10.02 -8.31
CA VAL A 184 -13.47 -8.68 -8.09
C VAL A 184 -12.67 -7.86 -7.08
N CYS A 185 -11.91 -8.51 -6.20
CA CYS A 185 -11.08 -7.82 -5.20
C CYS A 185 -9.89 -7.11 -5.88
N PRO A 186 -9.64 -5.80 -5.64
CA PRO A 186 -8.49 -5.11 -6.19
C PRO A 186 -7.15 -5.75 -5.77
N ALA A 187 -7.09 -6.31 -4.57
CA ALA A 187 -5.92 -7.02 -4.06
C ALA A 187 -5.71 -8.34 -4.84
N GLY A 188 -6.80 -9.07 -5.14
CA GLY A 188 -6.77 -10.26 -5.98
C GLY A 188 -6.36 -9.96 -7.42
N LEU A 189 -6.92 -8.90 -8.02
CA LEU A 189 -6.54 -8.43 -9.36
C LEU A 189 -5.06 -8.07 -9.47
N VAL A 190 -4.52 -7.32 -8.50
CA VAL A 190 -3.08 -6.97 -8.49
C VAL A 190 -2.21 -8.22 -8.38
N TRP A 191 -2.59 -9.16 -7.51
CA TRP A 191 -1.86 -10.41 -7.31
C TRP A 191 -1.88 -11.31 -8.54
N GLN A 192 -3.04 -11.50 -9.17
CA GLN A 192 -3.17 -12.31 -10.39
C GLN A 192 -2.35 -11.73 -11.55
N ASN A 193 -2.34 -10.40 -11.68
CA ASN A 193 -1.55 -9.73 -12.72
C ASN A 193 -0.03 -9.82 -12.46
N ALA A 194 0.37 -10.06 -11.21
CA ALA A 194 1.75 -10.28 -10.77
C ALA A 194 2.17 -11.76 -10.75
N ALA A 195 1.25 -12.70 -10.98
CA ALA A 195 1.56 -14.12 -10.93
C ALA A 195 2.46 -14.53 -12.11
N PRO A 196 3.60 -15.23 -11.85
CA PRO A 196 4.40 -15.82 -12.91
C PRO A 196 3.61 -16.92 -13.65
N ARG A 197 3.95 -17.15 -14.92
CA ARG A 197 3.24 -18.12 -15.79
C ARG A 197 3.46 -19.59 -15.39
N THR A 198 4.36 -19.84 -14.44
CA THR A 198 4.60 -21.14 -13.83
C THR A 198 3.82 -21.26 -12.52
N PRO A 199 3.04 -22.34 -12.31
CA PRO A 199 2.28 -22.52 -11.09
C PRO A 199 3.22 -22.71 -9.90
N GLY A 200 3.26 -21.72 -9.01
CA GLY A 200 3.89 -21.84 -7.71
C GLY A 200 3.11 -22.80 -6.81
N TRP A 201 3.81 -23.58 -6.00
CA TRP A 201 3.20 -24.56 -5.07
C TRP A 201 2.63 -23.93 -3.79
N LEU A 202 2.85 -22.64 -3.58
CA LEU A 202 2.35 -21.94 -2.39
C LEU A 202 0.83 -21.77 -2.52
N PRO A 203 0.04 -22.26 -1.55
CA PRO A 203 -1.40 -22.07 -1.57
C PRO A 203 -1.75 -20.58 -1.60
N THR A 204 -2.65 -20.19 -2.49
CA THR A 204 -3.36 -18.92 -2.42
C THR A 204 -4.25 -18.92 -1.15
N PRO A 205 -4.35 -17.84 -0.34
CA PRO A 205 -3.74 -16.51 -0.44
C PRO A 205 -2.74 -16.24 0.72
N THR A 206 -1.49 -16.71 0.60
CA THR A 206 -0.39 -16.49 1.58
C THR A 206 -0.01 -15.04 1.82
N TRP A 207 -0.49 -14.07 1.04
CA TRP A 207 -0.28 -12.65 1.29
C TRP A 207 -1.10 -12.11 2.46
N ALA A 208 -2.17 -12.80 2.88
CA ALA A 208 -3.03 -12.36 3.97
C ALA A 208 -2.26 -12.21 5.29
N ALA A 209 -1.18 -12.98 5.47
CA ALA A 209 -0.32 -12.83 6.65
C ALA A 209 0.78 -11.76 6.49
N ALA A 210 1.29 -11.50 5.27
CA ALA A 210 2.20 -10.37 4.99
C ALA A 210 1.49 -9.00 5.12
N VAL A 211 0.16 -8.99 4.99
CA VAL A 211 -0.68 -7.83 5.27
C VAL A 211 -0.65 -7.43 6.75
N TRP A 212 -0.47 -8.34 7.70
CA TRP A 212 -0.50 -7.98 9.13
C TRP A 212 0.67 -7.09 9.57
N PRO A 213 1.94 -7.35 9.18
CA PRO A 213 3.04 -6.40 9.38
C PRO A 213 2.76 -5.05 8.72
N ILE A 214 2.18 -5.05 7.52
CA ILE A 214 1.86 -3.83 6.76
C ILE A 214 0.76 -3.02 7.46
N VAL A 215 -0.28 -3.70 7.96
CA VAL A 215 -1.36 -3.11 8.76
C VAL A 215 -0.80 -2.61 10.09
N ALA A 216 0.09 -3.35 10.76
CA ALA A 216 0.74 -2.94 11.99
C ALA A 216 1.58 -1.66 11.78
N VAL A 217 2.34 -1.59 10.69
CA VAL A 217 3.06 -0.38 10.28
C VAL A 217 2.08 0.75 9.98
N ALA A 218 1.02 0.50 9.21
CA ALA A 218 0.00 1.51 8.92
C ALA A 218 -0.63 2.08 10.20
N VAL A 219 -1.01 1.22 11.15
CA VAL A 219 -1.60 1.58 12.45
C VAL A 219 -0.59 2.33 13.32
N ALA A 220 0.66 1.86 13.43
CA ALA A 220 1.71 2.54 14.18
C ALA A 220 1.99 3.94 13.63
N LEU A 221 1.99 4.10 12.30
CA LEU A 221 2.16 5.39 11.64
C LEU A 221 0.95 6.31 11.84
N LEU A 222 -0.26 5.74 11.82
CA LEU A 222 -1.50 6.43 12.12
C LEU A 222 -1.46 6.96 13.56
N ASP A 223 -1.07 6.12 14.51
CA ASP A 223 -0.88 6.49 15.92
C ASP A 223 0.17 7.58 16.09
N ILE A 224 1.36 7.45 15.49
CA ILE A 224 2.41 8.50 15.53
C ILE A 224 1.90 9.83 14.93
N SER A 225 1.11 9.77 13.84
CA SER A 225 0.57 10.96 13.19
C SER A 225 -0.52 11.66 14.01
N LEU A 226 -1.34 10.89 14.73
CA LEU A 226 -2.40 11.40 15.59
C LEU A 226 -1.84 11.88 16.94
N SER A 227 -0.93 11.13 17.55
CA SER A 227 -0.32 11.47 18.84
C SER A 227 0.56 12.73 18.77
N ARG A 228 1.21 13.02 17.63
CA ARG A 228 1.86 14.33 17.40
C ARG A 228 0.91 15.52 17.42
N ARG A 229 -0.39 15.34 17.11
CA ARG A 229 -1.40 16.41 17.18
C ARG A 229 -1.92 16.67 18.58
N TYR A 230 -1.99 15.63 19.42
CA TYR A 230 -2.41 15.79 20.81
C TYR A 230 -1.28 16.28 21.72
N ARG A 231 -0.01 16.13 21.30
CA ARG A 231 1.16 16.60 22.06
C ARG A 231 1.52 18.08 21.83
N THR A 232 0.62 18.87 21.25
CA THR A 232 0.60 20.32 21.46
C THR A 232 -0.52 20.69 22.45
N PRO A 233 -0.36 20.41 23.76
CA PRO A 233 -1.08 21.16 24.76
C PRO A 233 -0.45 22.55 24.83
N ASN A 234 -1.28 23.59 24.68
CA ASN A 234 -1.11 24.92 25.24
C ASN A 234 0.20 25.13 26.04
N ALA A 235 1.31 25.45 25.37
CA ALA A 235 2.44 26.14 25.96
C ALA A 235 2.27 27.64 25.66
N ALA A 236 1.13 28.16 26.09
CA ALA A 236 0.80 29.57 26.12
C ALA A 236 -0.13 29.79 27.33
N SER A 237 0.48 29.75 28.51
CA SER A 237 0.02 30.45 29.70
C SER A 237 1.25 30.82 30.51
#